data_AF-A0A438JEN0-F1
#
_entry.id   AF-A0A438JEN0-F1
#
_cell.length_a   1.000
_cell.length_b   1.000
_cell.length_c   1.000
_cell.angle_alpha   90.00
_cell.angle_beta   90.00
_cell.angle_gamma   90.00
#
_symmetry.space_group_name_H-M   'P 1'
#
loop_
_entity.id
_entity.type
_entity.pdbx_description
1 polymer ?
#
loop_
_entity_poly.entity_id
_entity_poly.type
_entity_poly.pdbx_seq_one_letter_code
_entity_poly.pdbx_strand_id
1 'polypeptide(L)'
;MVEVNKLKSLLSKEFDMKDLGAAKKILGMEIHKDRASRRLWLSQYSYVKRVLERFNMDNAKPGRMHWDAIKWIFRYLKSTTNYGIMFSKQQSDPLVRGYVDVDYVGDLDDRRSTTGCVFHLGGGPICWKSMI
;
A
#
# COMPACT_ATOMS: atom_id res chain seq x y z
N MET A 1 -4.60 10.53 -19.96
CA MET A 1 -4.05 9.15 -19.87
C MET A 1 -2.88 8.93 -20.81
N VAL A 2 -2.94 9.39 -22.08
CA VAL A 2 -1.85 9.24 -23.06
C VAL A 2 -0.52 9.86 -22.59
N GLU A 3 -0.55 11.08 -22.04
CA GLU A 3 0.66 11.77 -21.55
C GLU A 3 1.32 11.06 -20.36
N VAL A 4 0.52 10.59 -19.39
CA VAL A 4 1.01 9.83 -18.24
C VAL A 4 1.67 8.53 -18.69
N ASN A 5 1.08 7.83 -19.67
CA ASN A 5 1.66 6.60 -20.20
C ASN A 5 2.98 6.86 -20.96
N LYS A 6 3.05 7.96 -21.72
CA LYS A 6 4.30 8.39 -22.38
C LYS A 6 5.40 8.68 -21.34
N LEU A 7 5.06 9.41 -20.28
CA LEU A 7 6.00 9.70 -19.19
C LEU A 7 6.47 8.42 -18.49
N LYS A 8 5.55 7.50 -18.15
CA LYS A 8 5.91 6.19 -17.59
C LYS A 8 6.88 5.43 -18.48
N SER A 9 6.69 5.47 -19.80
CA SER A 9 7.59 4.85 -20.78
C SER A 9 8.96 5.51 -20.84
N LEU A 10 9.05 6.82 -20.63
CA LEU A 10 10.34 7.52 -20.55
C LEU A 10 11.06 7.16 -19.25
N LEU A 11 10.37 7.23 -18.11
CA LEU A 11 10.92 6.85 -16.82
C LEU A 11 11.40 5.40 -16.82
N SER A 12 10.71 4.49 -17.52
CA SER A 12 11.09 3.08 -17.54
C SER A 12 12.32 2.75 -18.37
N LYS A 13 12.80 3.70 -19.16
CA LYS A 13 14.08 3.58 -19.87
C LYS A 13 15.25 3.92 -18.96
N GLU A 14 15.06 4.91 -18.09
CA GLU A 14 16.12 5.45 -17.23
C GLU A 14 16.17 4.79 -15.85
N PHE A 15 15.02 4.32 -15.36
CA PHE A 15 14.88 3.69 -14.05
C PHE A 15 14.31 2.29 -14.20
N ASP A 16 14.92 1.33 -13.51
CA ASP A 16 14.32 0.00 -13.38
C ASP A 16 13.05 0.14 -12.53
N MET A 17 11.90 0.21 -13.20
CA MET A 17 10.59 0.50 -12.61
C MET A 17 9.54 -0.52 -13.08
N LYS A 18 8.55 -0.77 -12.22
CA LYS A 18 7.45 -1.69 -12.53
C LYS A 18 6.12 -0.97 -12.36
N ASP A 19 5.35 -0.85 -13.43
CA ASP A 19 3.97 -0.37 -13.33
C ASP A 19 3.08 -1.49 -12.77
N LEU A 20 2.74 -1.38 -11.49
CA LEU A 20 1.83 -2.31 -10.81
C LEU A 20 0.35 -1.95 -11.03
N GLY A 21 0.08 -0.93 -11.84
CA GLY A 21 -1.25 -0.44 -12.13
C GLY A 21 -1.86 0.32 -10.96
N ALA A 22 -3.18 0.23 -10.81
CA ALA A 22 -3.87 0.91 -9.71
C ALA A 22 -3.51 0.26 -8.37
N ALA A 23 -3.14 1.08 -7.38
CA ALA A 23 -2.91 0.61 -6.01
C ALA A 23 -4.15 -0.15 -5.49
N LYS A 24 -3.90 -1.38 -5.02
CA LYS A 24 -4.91 -2.31 -4.49
C LYS A 24 -4.93 -2.39 -2.98
N LYS A 25 -3.83 -2.01 -2.31
CA LYS A 25 -3.69 -2.07 -0.85
C LYS A 25 -2.93 -0.86 -0.33
N ILE A 26 -3.25 -0.45 0.90
CA ILE A 26 -2.54 0.57 1.67
C ILE A 26 -2.61 0.20 3.15
N LEU A 27 -1.46 0.17 3.84
CA LEU A 27 -1.38 -0.22 5.27
C LEU A 27 -2.06 -1.56 5.59
N GLY A 28 -2.10 -2.49 4.64
CA GLY A 28 -2.81 -3.77 4.78
C GLY A 28 -4.32 -3.73 4.53
N MET A 29 -4.92 -2.56 4.33
CA MET A 29 -6.31 -2.37 3.89
C MET A 29 -6.42 -2.50 2.38
N GLU A 30 -7.46 -3.16 1.90
CA GLU A 30 -7.77 -3.24 0.47
C GLU A 30 -8.49 -2.00 -0.02
N ILE A 31 -8.12 -1.54 -1.21
CA ILE A 31 -8.72 -0.39 -1.86
C ILE A 31 -9.69 -0.90 -2.92
N HIS A 32 -10.98 -0.67 -2.70
CA HIS A 32 -12.03 -0.97 -3.66
C HIS A 32 -12.40 0.31 -4.41
N LYS A 33 -12.42 0.24 -5.74
CA LYS A 33 -12.70 1.38 -6.62
C LYS A 33 -13.75 0.98 -7.64
N ASP A 34 -14.96 1.50 -7.49
CA ASP A 34 -15.99 1.41 -8.52
C ASP A 34 -16.12 2.76 -9.22
N ARG A 35 -15.57 2.83 -10.44
CA ARG A 35 -15.61 4.05 -11.25
C ARG A 35 -16.99 4.35 -11.81
N ALA A 36 -17.81 3.32 -12.06
CA ALA A 36 -19.14 3.49 -12.63
C ALA A 36 -20.08 4.14 -11.60
N SER A 37 -20.04 3.66 -10.36
CA SER A 37 -20.82 4.25 -9.26
C SER A 37 -20.11 5.40 -8.52
N ARG A 38 -18.88 5.73 -8.92
CA ARG A 38 -18.00 6.73 -8.27
C ARG A 38 -17.78 6.47 -6.78
N ARG A 39 -17.68 5.20 -6.39
CA ARG A 39 -17.46 4.77 -5.01
C ARG A 39 -16.02 4.33 -4.79
N LEU A 40 -15.48 4.70 -3.65
CA LEU A 40 -14.19 4.24 -3.18
C LEU A 40 -14.30 3.95 -1.69
N TRP A 41 -13.86 2.77 -1.27
CA TRP A 41 -13.83 2.39 0.13
C TRP A 41 -12.62 1.52 0.44
N LEU A 42 -12.28 1.48 1.72
CA LEU A 42 -11.20 0.66 2.25
C LEU A 42 -11.81 -0.53 3.02
N SER A 43 -11.18 -1.70 2.89
CA SER A 43 -11.58 -2.89 3.63
C SER A 43 -10.41 -3.46 4.41
N GLN A 44 -10.61 -3.69 5.70
CA GLN A 44 -9.64 -4.35 6.58
C GLN A 44 -9.78 -5.88 6.55
N TYR A 45 -10.77 -6.42 5.82
CA TYR A 45 -11.13 -7.84 5.83
C TYR A 45 -9.92 -8.76 5.57
N SER A 46 -9.16 -8.50 4.51
CA SER A 46 -8.02 -9.35 4.14
C SER A 46 -6.84 -9.26 5.12
N TYR A 47 -6.73 -8.19 5.90
CA TYR A 47 -5.78 -8.14 7.02
C TYR A 47 -6.23 -9.12 8.11
N VAL A 48 -7.50 -9.01 8.54
CA VAL A 48 -8.06 -9.86 9.59
C VAL A 48 -7.97 -11.34 9.20
N LYS A 49 -8.39 -11.69 7.97
CA LYS A 49 -8.33 -13.05 7.45
C LYS A 49 -6.91 -13.62 7.50
N ARG A 50 -5.91 -12.84 7.06
CA ARG A 50 -4.50 -13.26 7.09
C ARG A 50 -3.99 -13.53 8.50
N VAL A 51 -4.40 -12.72 9.48
CA VAL A 51 -4.02 -12.97 10.88
C VAL A 51 -4.67 -14.25 11.39
N LEU A 52 -5.96 -14.46 11.12
CA LEU A 52 -6.66 -15.70 11.51
C LEU A 52 -5.98 -16.94 10.91
N GLU A 53 -5.67 -16.92 9.61
CA GLU A 53 -4.97 -18.00 8.91
C GLU A 53 -3.56 -18.23 9.49
N ARG A 54 -2.78 -17.17 9.72
CA ARG A 54 -1.41 -17.26 10.27
C ARG A 54 -1.37 -17.96 11.64
N PHE A 55 -2.40 -17.77 12.45
CA PHE A 55 -2.52 -18.37 13.78
C PHE A 55 -3.44 -19.60 13.80
N ASN A 56 -3.84 -20.14 12.64
CA ASN A 56 -4.74 -21.29 12.49
C ASN A 56 -6.03 -21.19 13.32
N MET A 57 -6.63 -20.01 13.37
CA MET A 57 -7.74 -19.68 14.27
C MET A 57 -9.12 -20.15 13.79
N ASP A 58 -9.22 -20.76 12.60
CA ASP A 58 -10.50 -21.10 11.98
C ASP A 58 -11.32 -22.11 12.79
N ASN A 59 -10.65 -23.00 13.54
CA ASN A 59 -11.24 -24.00 14.44
C ASN A 59 -10.40 -24.23 15.72
N ALA A 60 -9.61 -23.24 16.13
CA ALA A 60 -8.71 -23.38 17.27
C ALA A 60 -9.44 -23.36 18.62
N LYS A 61 -8.90 -24.10 19.60
CA LYS A 61 -9.16 -23.82 21.02
C LYS A 61 -8.23 -22.66 21.45
N PRO A 62 -8.77 -21.47 21.82
CA PRO A 62 -7.94 -20.29 22.03
C PRO A 62 -6.97 -20.40 23.22
N GLY A 63 -5.71 -20.72 22.94
CA GLY A 63 -4.57 -20.50 23.86
C GLY A 63 -4.04 -19.06 23.87
N ARG A 64 -2.99 -18.80 24.67
CA ARG A 64 -2.39 -17.47 24.85
C ARG A 64 -2.01 -16.78 23.53
N MET A 65 -1.38 -17.52 22.60
CA MET A 65 -0.95 -16.99 21.31
C MET A 65 -2.13 -16.47 20.46
N HIS A 66 -3.27 -17.16 20.46
CA HIS A 66 -4.47 -16.71 19.76
C HIS A 66 -5.06 -15.45 20.41
N TRP A 67 -5.03 -15.33 21.73
CA TRP A 67 -5.45 -14.12 22.44
C TRP A 67 -4.59 -12.91 22.08
N ASP A 68 -3.29 -13.10 21.93
CA ASP A 68 -2.40 -12.01 21.52
C ASP A 68 -2.65 -11.60 20.06
N ALA A 69 -2.90 -12.56 19.16
CA ALA A 69 -3.33 -12.28 17.79
C ALA A 69 -4.66 -11.51 17.72
N ILE A 70 -5.64 -11.87 18.55
CA ILE A 70 -6.91 -11.14 18.68
C ILE A 70 -6.67 -9.69 19.11
N LYS A 71 -5.84 -9.48 20.13
CA LYS A 71 -5.48 -8.13 20.57
C LYS A 71 -4.80 -7.34 19.44
N TRP A 72 -3.96 -7.98 18.63
CA TRP A 72 -3.32 -7.34 17.48
C TRP A 72 -4.35 -6.89 16.45
N ILE A 73 -5.31 -7.76 16.11
CA ILE A 73 -6.44 -7.43 15.23
C ILE A 73 -7.18 -6.22 15.79
N PHE A 74 -7.63 -6.25 17.05
CA PHE A 74 -8.39 -5.14 17.62
C PHE A 74 -7.61 -3.84 17.68
N ARG A 75 -6.31 -3.89 18.00
CA ARG A 75 -5.46 -2.69 17.97
C ARG A 75 -5.35 -2.12 16.57
N TYR A 76 -5.13 -2.96 15.56
CA TYR A 76 -5.07 -2.54 14.16
C TYR A 76 -6.39 -1.93 13.69
N LEU A 77 -7.51 -2.61 13.95
CA LEU A 77 -8.84 -2.12 13.56
C LEU A 77 -9.12 -0.75 14.20
N LYS A 78 -8.84 -0.62 15.51
CA LYS A 78 -9.02 0.64 16.24
C LYS A 78 -8.12 1.74 15.70
N SER A 79 -6.83 1.47 15.50
CA SER A 79 -5.88 2.49 15.05
C SER A 79 -6.16 2.95 13.63
N THR A 80 -6.61 2.07 12.74
CA THR A 80 -6.81 2.40 11.32
C THR A 80 -8.22 2.93 10.98
N THR A 81 -9.11 3.07 11.96
CA THR A 81 -10.47 3.61 11.76
C THR A 81 -10.51 4.99 11.09
N ASN A 82 -9.57 5.86 11.42
CA ASN A 82 -9.51 7.23 10.91
C ASN A 82 -8.57 7.39 9.71
N TYR A 83 -8.00 6.29 9.21
CA TYR A 83 -7.11 6.32 8.05
C TYR A 83 -7.95 6.24 6.78
N GLY A 84 -7.57 7.03 5.77
CA GLY A 84 -8.34 7.13 4.53
C GLY A 84 -7.49 7.61 3.37
N ILE A 85 -8.07 7.54 2.17
CA ILE A 85 -7.49 8.16 0.98
C ILE A 85 -8.10 9.54 0.83
N MET A 86 -7.27 10.57 0.95
CA MET A 86 -7.69 11.95 0.76
C MET A 86 -7.39 12.38 -0.68
N PHE A 87 -8.41 12.81 -1.41
CA PHE A 87 -8.24 13.49 -2.68
C PHE A 87 -8.39 14.99 -2.43
N SER A 88 -7.30 15.74 -2.57
CA SER A 88 -7.35 17.20 -2.59
C SER A 88 -7.17 17.70 -4.01
N LYS A 89 -7.84 18.81 -4.36
CA LYS A 89 -7.47 19.59 -5.53
C LYS A 89 -6.17 20.33 -5.20
N GLN A 90 -5.03 19.69 -5.41
CA GLN A 90 -3.77 20.43 -5.50
C GLN A 90 -3.75 21.21 -6.82
N GLN A 91 -3.20 22.43 -6.80
CA GLN A 91 -2.83 23.10 -8.05
C GLN A 91 -2.00 22.12 -8.87
N SER A 92 -2.29 22.04 -10.17
CA SER A 92 -1.56 21.16 -11.08
C SER A 92 -0.10 21.60 -11.10
N ASP A 93 0.74 20.96 -10.29
CA ASP A 93 2.18 21.05 -10.43
C ASP A 93 2.55 20.20 -11.65
N PRO A 94 2.93 20.82 -12.79
CA PRO A 94 3.25 20.09 -14.00
C PRO A 94 4.60 19.36 -13.88
N LEU A 95 5.38 19.62 -12.83
CA LEU A 95 6.69 19.04 -12.64
C LEU A 95 6.58 17.60 -12.13
N VAL A 96 7.36 16.71 -12.75
CA VAL A 96 7.58 15.35 -12.25
C VAL A 96 8.56 15.41 -11.08
N ARG A 97 8.16 14.93 -9.90
CA ARG A 97 9.05 14.80 -8.73
C ARG A 97 9.29 13.34 -8.42
N GLY A 98 10.55 12.93 -8.34
CA GLY A 98 10.95 11.60 -7.86
C GLY A 98 11.39 11.68 -6.40
N TYR A 99 10.96 10.72 -5.60
CA TYR A 99 11.46 10.46 -4.26
C TYR A 99 12.10 9.08 -4.23
N VAL A 100 13.22 8.96 -3.53
CA VAL A 100 13.91 7.69 -3.30
C VAL A 100 14.12 7.57 -1.80
N ASP A 101 13.77 6.42 -1.26
CA ASP A 101 13.96 6.09 0.15
C ASP A 101 14.61 4.71 0.26
N VAL A 102 15.38 4.50 1.33
CA VAL A 102 16.05 3.24 1.60
C VAL A 102 15.79 2.91 3.06
N ASP A 103 15.11 1.80 3.32
CA ASP A 103 15.09 1.22 4.65
C ASP A 103 16.26 0.24 4.82
N TYR A 104 17.00 0.40 5.90
CA TYR A 104 17.96 -0.57 6.39
C TYR A 104 17.39 -1.06 7.73
N VAL A 105 17.24 -2.39 7.91
CA VAL A 105 16.81 -3.01 9.18
C VAL A 105 15.32 -2.84 9.52
N GLY A 106 14.44 -2.85 8.53
CA GLY A 106 12.97 -2.92 8.76
C GLY A 106 12.45 -4.34 9.04
N ASP A 107 13.18 -5.36 8.59
CA ASP A 107 12.81 -6.77 8.67
C ASP A 107 13.75 -7.54 9.62
N LEU A 108 13.25 -7.88 10.81
CA LEU A 108 13.99 -8.66 11.81
C LEU A 108 14.17 -10.13 11.39
N ASP A 109 13.35 -10.63 10.48
CA ASP A 109 13.39 -12.03 10.03
C ASP A 109 14.37 -12.18 8.85
N ASP A 110 14.39 -11.24 7.89
CA ASP A 110 15.16 -11.40 6.64
C ASP A 110 16.41 -10.49 6.51
N ARG A 111 16.58 -9.45 7.35
CA ARG A 111 17.70 -8.46 7.28
C ARG A 111 17.94 -7.83 5.88
N ARG A 112 16.94 -7.82 5.01
CA ARG A 112 17.05 -7.23 3.66
C ARG A 112 16.82 -5.72 3.72
N SER A 113 17.57 -5.01 2.89
CA SER A 113 17.42 -3.56 2.75
C SER A 113 16.43 -3.29 1.63
N THR A 114 15.33 -2.59 1.90
CA THR A 114 14.36 -2.25 0.86
C THR A 114 14.69 -0.88 0.31
N THR A 115 15.02 -0.79 -0.98
CA THR A 115 15.15 0.50 -1.68
C THR A 115 13.89 0.77 -2.48
N GLY A 116 13.23 1.89 -2.19
CA GLY A 116 12.00 2.32 -2.83
C GLY A 116 12.17 3.61 -3.63
N CYS A 117 11.50 3.70 -4.78
CA CYS A 117 11.33 4.96 -5.48
C CYS A 117 9.86 5.22 -5.79
N VAL A 118 9.44 6.48 -5.77
CA VAL A 118 8.09 6.92 -6.16
C VAL A 118 8.16 8.22 -6.93
N PHE A 119 7.49 8.29 -8.07
CA PHE A 119 7.39 9.49 -8.90
C PHE A 119 5.99 10.06 -8.83
N HIS A 120 5.91 11.38 -8.65
CA HIS A 120 4.69 12.16 -8.54
C HIS A 120 4.52 13.06 -9.78
N LEU A 121 3.29 13.24 -10.22
CA LEU A 121 2.88 14.23 -11.23
C LEU A 121 1.52 14.80 -10.83
N GLY A 122 1.36 16.13 -10.87
CA GLY A 122 0.11 16.78 -10.49
C GLY A 122 -0.31 16.50 -9.03
N GLY A 123 0.67 16.36 -8.14
CA GLY A 123 0.46 16.07 -6.71
C GLY A 123 0.20 14.60 -6.35
N GLY A 124 0.00 13.72 -7.33
CA GLY A 124 -0.27 12.29 -7.10
C GLY A 124 0.85 11.36 -7.58
N PRO A 125 1.04 10.18 -6.96
CA PRO A 125 2.00 9.19 -7.42
C PRO A 125 1.54 8.56 -8.75
N ILE A 126 2.45 8.49 -9.72
CA ILE A 126 2.20 7.91 -11.05
C ILE A 126 2.85 6.54 -11.23
N CYS A 127 4.03 6.33 -10.65
CA CYS A 127 4.73 5.05 -10.66
C CYS A 127 5.64 4.95 -9.43
N TRP A 128 5.92 3.72 -9.03
CA TRP A 128 6.79 3.42 -7.91
C TRP A 128 7.45 2.06 -8.11
N LYS A 129 8.52 1.81 -7.36
CA LYS A 129 9.11 0.49 -7.22
C LYS A 129 9.62 0.32 -5.80
N SER A 130 9.54 -0.91 -5.30
CA SER A 130 10.22 -1.37 -4.10
C SER A 130 11.11 -2.53 -4.51
N MET A 131 12.40 -2.41 -4.28
CA MET A 131 13.40 -3.47 -4.45
C MET A 131 13.73 -4.01 -3.07
N ILE A 132 13.54 -5.31 -2.87
CA ILE A 132 13.93 -6.07 -1.68
C ILE A 132 15.20 -6.85 -2.02
#